data_AF-A0A3N5MK50-F1
#
_entry.id   AF-A0A3N5MK50-F1
#
_cell.length_a   1.000
_cell.length_b   1.000
_cell.length_c   1.000
_cell.angle_alpha   90.00
_cell.angle_beta   90.00
_cell.angle_gamma   90.00
#
_symmetry.space_group_name_H-M   'P 1'
#
loop_
_entity.id
_entity.type
_entity.pdbx_description
1 polymer ?
#
loop_
_entity_poly.entity_id
_entity_poly.type
_entity_poly.pdbx_seq_one_letter_code
_entity_poly.pdbx_strand_id
1 'polypeptide(L)'
;MRITLLGTGDAIGTPKIGCTCPQCIHAQTTGAMRLRTSLLIENNGFHLLVDSSPDLRQQLLRYGSPHIDAVIWTHGHYDHFMGFG
;
A
#
# COMPACT_ATOMS: atom_id res chain seq x y z
N MET A 1 -7.97 -17.23 -7.72
CA MET A 1 -7.16 -16.00 -7.70
C MET A 1 -7.92 -14.89 -6.98
N ARG A 2 -7.29 -14.25 -5.99
CA ARG A 2 -7.78 -13.07 -5.25
C ARG A 2 -6.75 -11.95 -5.38
N ILE A 3 -7.20 -10.71 -5.57
CA ILE A 3 -6.34 -9.52 -5.62
C ILE A 3 -6.81 -8.57 -4.52
N THR A 4 -5.89 -8.20 -3.64
CA THR A 4 -6.13 -7.25 -2.56
C THR A 4 -5.34 -5.98 -2.83
N LEU A 5 -6.04 -4.84 -2.82
CA LEU A 5 -5.42 -3.52 -2.90
C LEU A 5 -4.98 -3.10 -1.50
N LEU A 6 -3.69 -3.30 -1.18
CA LEU A 6 -3.12 -2.94 0.12
C LEU A 6 -3.03 -1.42 0.30
N GLY A 7 -2.77 -0.71 -0.80
CA GLY A 7 -2.82 0.73 -0.89
C GLY A 7 -3.28 1.19 -2.28
N THR A 8 -3.88 2.38 -2.32
CA THR A 8 -4.49 2.98 -3.53
C THR A 8 -4.20 4.48 -3.64
N GLY A 9 -3.21 4.95 -2.87
CA GLY A 9 -2.74 6.34 -2.87
C GLY A 9 -1.68 6.58 -3.94
N ASP A 10 -1.47 7.87 -4.24
CA ASP A 10 -0.33 8.32 -5.02
C ASP A 10 0.98 8.18 -4.22
N ALA A 11 2.09 8.66 -4.77
CA ALA A 11 3.41 8.56 -4.15
C ALA A 11 3.51 9.13 -2.72
N ILE A 12 2.62 10.07 -2.37
CA ILE A 12 2.58 10.72 -1.06
C ILE A 12 1.51 10.08 -0.15
N GLY A 13 0.46 9.52 -0.74
CA GLY A 13 -0.71 9.01 -0.04
C GLY A 13 -1.77 10.10 0.18
N THR A 14 -2.84 9.73 0.87
CA THR A 14 -3.93 10.66 1.24
C THR A 14 -4.39 10.36 2.67
N PRO A 15 -4.48 11.37 3.56
CA PRO A 15 -4.24 12.80 3.33
C PRO A 15 -2.77 13.17 3.13
N LYS A 16 -2.51 14.27 2.41
CA LYS A 16 -1.15 14.83 2.25
C LYS A 16 -0.82 15.72 3.45
N ILE A 17 0.41 15.63 3.94
CA ILE A 17 0.90 16.45 5.07
C ILE A 17 0.71 17.93 4.74
N GLY A 18 0.03 18.66 5.62
CA GLY A 18 -0.23 20.11 5.47
C GLY A 18 -1.26 20.51 4.40
N CYS A 19 -1.88 19.56 3.70
CA CYS A 19 -2.86 19.88 2.66
C CYS A 19 -4.26 20.13 3.25
N THR A 20 -4.87 21.25 2.85
CA THR A 20 -6.20 21.69 3.29
C THR A 20 -7.26 21.59 2.19
N CYS A 21 -7.00 20.84 1.11
CA CYS A 21 -8.01 20.63 0.08
C CYS A 21 -9.21 19.81 0.64
N PRO A 22 -10.41 19.92 0.04
CA PRO A 22 -11.61 19.24 0.54
C PRO A 22 -11.41 17.73 0.75
N GLN A 23 -10.66 17.07 -0.14
CA GLN A 23 -10.40 15.64 -0.06
C GLN A 23 -9.48 15.26 1.12
N CYS A 24 -8.44 16.06 1.40
CA CYS A 24 -7.55 15.81 2.54
C CYS A 24 -8.25 16.11 3.87
N ILE A 25 -9.07 17.15 3.92
CA ILE A 25 -9.93 17.43 5.09
C ILE A 25 -10.88 16.26 5.33
N HIS A 26 -11.58 15.80 4.29
CA HIS A 26 -12.49 14.65 4.39
C HIS A 26 -11.77 13.38 4.87
N ALA A 27 -10.59 13.09 4.32
CA ALA A 27 -9.77 11.95 4.73
C ALA A 27 -9.36 12.04 6.22
N GLN A 28 -8.97 13.22 6.70
CA GLN A 28 -8.63 13.44 8.11
C GLN A 28 -9.84 13.31 9.03
N THR A 29 -11.00 13.86 8.67
CA THR A 29 -12.19 13.85 9.53
C THR A 29 -12.87 12.49 9.60
N THR A 30 -12.80 11.69 8.54
CA THR A 30 -13.40 10.35 8.48
C THR A 30 -12.43 9.23 8.86
N GLY A 31 -11.12 9.52 8.90
CA GLY A 31 -10.08 8.50 9.01
C GLY A 31 -9.87 7.70 7.72
N ALA A 32 -10.47 8.10 6.59
CA ALA A 32 -10.26 7.45 5.30
C ALA A 32 -8.85 7.72 4.78
N MET A 33 -7.97 6.71 4.85
CA MET A 33 -6.59 6.82 4.38
C MET A 33 -6.35 6.02 3.11
N ARG A 34 -5.61 6.61 2.16
CA ARG A 34 -5.04 5.90 1.01
C ARG A 34 -3.54 5.80 1.20
N LEU A 35 -3.10 4.62 1.62
CA LEU A 35 -1.69 4.23 1.67
C LEU A 35 -1.13 4.12 0.25
N ARG A 36 0.19 4.28 0.08
CA ARG A 36 0.88 4.17 -1.20
C ARG A 36 0.65 2.81 -1.85
N THR A 37 0.69 2.81 -3.18
CA THR A 37 0.24 1.68 -3.99
C THR A 37 1.07 0.42 -3.70
N SER A 38 0.37 -0.64 -3.33
CA SER A 38 0.87 -2.01 -3.20
C SER A 38 -0.31 -2.97 -3.39
N LEU A 39 -0.05 -4.14 -3.97
CA LEU A 39 -1.07 -5.19 -4.15
C LEU A 39 -0.58 -6.52 -3.62
N LEU A 40 -1.51 -7.32 -3.11
CA LEU A 40 -1.27 -8.72 -2.81
C LEU A 40 -2.12 -9.58 -3.74
N ILE A 41 -1.48 -10.45 -4.50
CA ILE A 41 -2.14 -11.41 -5.37
C ILE A 41 -1.99 -12.80 -4.75
N GLU A 42 -3.12 -13.46 -4.55
CA GLU A 42 -3.20 -14.77 -3.94
C GLU A 42 -3.78 -15.78 -4.91
N ASN A 43 -3.06 -16.87 -5.16
CA ASN A 43 -3.51 -17.92 -6.07
C ASN A 43 -3.00 -19.29 -5.62
N ASN A 44 -3.91 -20.21 -5.29
CA ASN A 44 -3.58 -21.58 -4.87
C ASN A 44 -2.53 -21.66 -3.74
N GLY A 45 -2.63 -20.77 -2.74
CA GLY A 45 -1.70 -20.71 -1.61
C GLY A 45 -0.40 -19.92 -1.87
N PHE A 46 -0.18 -19.45 -3.10
CA PHE A 46 0.93 -18.57 -3.45
C PHE A 46 0.56 -17.11 -3.25
N HIS A 47 1.43 -16.34 -2.60
CA HIS A 47 1.28 -14.93 -2.27
C HIS A 47 2.35 -14.10 -2.97
N LEU A 48 1.93 -13.38 -3.99
CA LEU A 48 2.75 -12.44 -4.76
C LEU A 48 2.48 -11.01 -4.29
N LEU A 49 3.50 -10.35 -3.75
CA LEU A 49 3.46 -8.92 -3.45
C LEU A 49 3.86 -8.14 -4.70
N VAL A 50 3.03 -7.18 -5.11
CA VAL A 50 3.39 -6.19 -6.13
C VAL A 50 3.64 -4.87 -5.42
N ASP A 51 4.87 -4.38 -5.55
CA ASP A 51 5.42 -3.20 -4.88
C ASP A 51 5.49 -3.32 -3.34
N SER A 52 6.66 -3.02 -2.78
CA SER A 52 6.89 -2.88 -1.34
C SER A 52 6.95 -1.41 -0.97
N SER A 53 5.79 -0.74 -0.99
CA SER A 53 5.70 0.67 -0.60
C SER A 53 6.19 0.88 0.84
N PRO A 54 6.59 2.10 1.25
CA PRO A 54 7.04 2.30 2.64
C PRO A 54 5.94 2.12 3.70
N ASP A 55 4.68 1.97 3.28
CA ASP A 55 3.58 1.61 4.16
C ASP A 55 3.47 0.08 4.36
N LEU A 56 4.38 -0.72 3.78
CA LEU A 56 4.33 -2.20 3.73
C LEU A 56 4.06 -2.83 5.10
N ARG A 57 4.78 -2.39 6.14
CA ARG A 57 4.60 -2.92 7.49
C ARG A 57 3.15 -2.74 7.96
N GLN A 58 2.57 -1.54 7.78
CA GLN A 58 1.18 -1.27 8.15
C GLN A 58 0.21 -2.09 7.28
N GLN A 59 0.47 -2.18 5.99
CA GLN A 59 -0.34 -2.93 5.03
C GLN A 59 -0.42 -4.42 5.39
N LEU A 60 0.73 -5.07 5.63
CA LEU A 60 0.79 -6.49 5.98
C LEU A 60 0.19 -6.76 7.36
N LEU A 61 0.44 -5.90 8.35
CA LEU A 61 -0.18 -6.05 9.69
C LEU A 61 -1.71 -5.96 9.61
N ARG A 62 -2.25 -5.04 8.82
CA ARG A 62 -3.71 -4.94 8.60
C ARG A 62 -4.28 -6.15 7.87
N TYR A 63 -3.46 -6.85 7.09
CA TYR A 63 -3.85 -8.06 6.37
C TYR A 63 -3.54 -9.35 7.14
N GLY A 64 -3.14 -9.28 8.41
CA GLY A 64 -2.88 -10.45 9.23
C GLY A 64 -1.52 -11.11 8.98
N SER A 65 -0.53 -10.36 8.49
CA SER A 65 0.86 -10.78 8.32
C SER A 65 1.02 -12.09 7.50
N PRO A 66 0.56 -12.11 6.23
CA PRO A 66 0.69 -13.28 5.38
C PRO A 66 2.17 -13.61 5.11
N HIS A 67 2.45 -14.89 4.85
CA HIS A 67 3.69 -15.28 4.18
C HIS A 67 3.74 -14.65 2.77
N ILE A 68 4.92 -14.24 2.30
CA ILE A 68 5.10 -13.67 0.95
C ILE A 68 6.11 -14.54 0.21
N ASP A 69 5.68 -15.15 -0.89
CA ASP A 69 6.51 -16.08 -1.67
C ASP A 69 7.42 -15.35 -2.67
N ALA A 70 6.93 -14.25 -3.24
CA ALA A 70 7.67 -13.44 -4.19
C ALA A 70 7.25 -11.97 -4.16
N VAL A 71 8.16 -11.11 -4.60
CA VAL A 71 7.93 -9.66 -4.77
C VAL A 71 8.23 -9.28 -6.21
N ILE A 72 7.36 -8.50 -6.82
CA ILE A 72 7.61 -7.81 -8.09
C ILE A 72 7.57 -6.31 -7.82
N TRP A 73 8.64 -5.61 -8.21
CA TRP A 73 8.63 -4.15 -8.29
C TRP A 73 8.29 -3.72 -9.71
N THR A 74 7.33 -2.82 -9.82
CA THR A 74 6.93 -2.24 -11.10
C THR A 74 8.02 -1.33 -11.66
N HIS A 75 8.62 -0.49 -10.81
CA HIS A 75 9.74 0.40 -11.12
C HIS A 75 10.42 0.93 -9.85
N GLY A 76 11.54 1.65 -10.02
CA GLY A 76 12.40 2.10 -8.91
C GLY A 76 12.09 3.49 -8.33
N HIS A 77 10.82 3.89 -8.24
CA HIS A 77 10.47 5.09 -7.47
C HIS A 77 10.25 4.77 -5.99
N TYR A 78 10.60 5.72 -5.13
CA TYR A 78 10.64 5.58 -3.68
C TYR A 78 9.36 4.95 -3.09
N ASP A 79 8.20 5.33 -3.60
CA ASP A 79 6.90 4.85 -3.15
C ASP A 79 6.58 3.39 -3.50
N HIS A 80 7.37 2.74 -4.35
CA HIS A 80 7.13 1.36 -4.83
C HIS A 80 8.06 0.30 -4.21
N PHE A 81 9.22 0.67 -3.67
CA PHE A 81 10.18 -0.33 -3.18
C PHE A 81 10.72 -0.08 -1.76
N MET A 82 10.60 1.13 -1.21
CA MET A 82 11.33 1.51 0.00
C MET A 82 10.78 0.97 1.33
N GLY A 83 9.73 0.13 1.29
CA GLY A 83 9.35 -0.73 2.42
C GLY A 83 10.18 -2.02 2.52
N PHE A 84 11.03 -2.28 1.51
CA PHE A 84 12.02 -3.36 1.51
C PHE A 84 13.35 -2.81 2.06
N GLY A 85 13.52 -2.91 3.38
CA GLY A 85 14.71 -2.41 4.10
C GLY A 85 14.38 -1.21 4.98
#